data_AF-A0A2S0KHF9-F1
#
_entry.id   AF-A0A2S0KHF9-F1
#
_cell.length_a   1.000
_cell.length_b   1.000
_cell.length_c   1.000
_cell.angle_alpha   90.00
_cell.angle_beta   90.00
_cell.angle_gamma   90.00
#
_symmetry.space_group_name_H-M   'P 1'
#
loop_
_entity.id
_entity.type
_entity.pdbx_description
1 polymer ?
#
loop_
_entity_poly.entity_id
_entity_poly.type
_entity_poly.pdbx_seq_one_letter_code
_entity_poly.pdbx_strand_id
1 'polypeptide(L)'
;MAIIAVVAAIVIDRGDDKPSPDPVATQISDAAPSPGEQHADDPSADAPTAPVAGAYPGAGGARPDGATPLRTYTKSGVTHAHLLTPTGGIGCDFSTPNEYTGQGQCGVRSMSGPDSPLGCVNRSGTCKGKWLFQFKDDRVGDPVDSSGTTGWMNQPANDGYQVPRVEYGKQYYFDDWAIASEENGLTVWNSTTGSGVFLSREKAERFDGPGRGTETAARGDDQKIVLGSAVSNSRGFGTVQPREIHSGGSGSSTYAYDLTWRDWGGDRATATGLGYYAPPGAPRANAPIEEDVPITVVAFEPSMCNGQRAYTKVAYFFPGKSETFESARVLNACWER
;
A
#
# COMPACT_ATOMS: atom_id res chain seq x y z
N MET A 1 5.73 72.51 -1.16
CA MET A 1 4.50 73.16 -0.68
C MET A 1 3.74 72.10 0.12
N ALA A 2 3.70 72.25 1.46
CA ALA A 2 2.54 72.73 2.23
C ALA A 2 1.41 71.66 2.26
N ILE A 3 1.34 70.71 3.20
CA ILE A 3 1.18 70.73 4.70
C ILE A 3 -0.28 70.96 5.14
N ILE A 4 -0.66 70.36 6.29
CA ILE A 4 -1.89 70.46 7.13
C ILE A 4 -2.91 69.32 6.84
N ALA A 5 -3.26 68.33 7.70
CA ALA A 5 -3.09 67.98 9.13
C ALA A 5 -4.27 68.30 10.09
N VAL A 6 -4.50 67.40 11.09
CA VAL A 6 -5.06 67.66 12.47
C VAL A 6 -6.62 67.82 12.58
N VAL A 7 -7.41 67.36 13.60
CA VAL A 7 -7.29 66.41 14.78
C VAL A 7 -8.68 66.19 15.47
N ALA A 8 -8.81 65.18 16.37
CA ALA A 8 -9.77 64.91 17.50
C ALA A 8 -11.21 65.52 17.54
N ALA A 9 -12.30 64.80 17.84
CA ALA A 9 -12.67 63.94 18.99
C ALA A 9 -13.07 64.65 20.33
N ILE A 10 -14.20 64.20 20.91
CA ILE A 10 -14.70 64.34 22.32
C ILE A 10 -15.39 65.65 22.75
N VAL A 11 -16.63 65.56 23.29
CA VAL A 11 -17.13 66.06 24.61
C VAL A 11 -18.35 65.21 25.06
N ILE A 12 -18.62 65.12 26.38
CA ILE A 12 -19.58 64.27 27.10
C ILE A 12 -20.53 65.14 27.96
N ASP A 13 -21.79 64.71 28.21
CA ASP A 13 -22.56 64.94 29.46
C ASP A 13 -23.71 63.88 29.56
N ARG A 14 -23.82 63.03 30.60
CA ARG A 14 -24.52 63.17 31.92
C ARG A 14 -26.00 63.60 31.80
N GLY A 15 -26.99 62.91 32.38
CA GLY A 15 -27.23 62.57 33.81
C GLY A 15 -28.49 63.36 34.24
N ASP A 16 -29.49 62.90 35.01
CA ASP A 16 -29.61 61.78 35.97
C ASP A 16 -31.10 61.34 36.16
N ASP A 17 -31.30 60.41 37.10
CA ASP A 17 -32.51 60.08 37.91
C ASP A 17 -33.27 58.72 37.73
N LYS A 18 -33.42 58.07 38.89
CA LYS A 18 -34.04 56.77 39.27
C LYS A 18 -34.47 56.94 40.77
N PRO A 19 -35.30 56.10 41.46
CA PRO A 19 -35.46 54.64 41.27
C PRO A 19 -36.86 54.02 41.60
N SER A 20 -36.89 52.67 41.61
CA SER A 20 -37.81 51.75 42.36
C SER A 20 -39.25 51.50 41.87
N PRO A 21 -39.85 50.34 42.20
CA PRO A 21 -39.27 49.00 42.48
C PRO A 21 -39.91 47.85 41.64
N ASP A 22 -39.33 46.65 41.69
CA ASP A 22 -39.74 45.47 40.90
C ASP A 22 -41.14 44.92 41.25
N PRO A 23 -41.77 44.16 40.33
CA PRO A 23 -41.89 42.72 40.62
C PRO A 23 -41.77 41.74 39.42
N VAL A 24 -41.15 40.60 39.72
CA VAL A 24 -41.54 39.21 39.36
C VAL A 24 -41.87 38.87 37.89
N ALA A 25 -41.01 38.04 37.28
CA ALA A 25 -41.30 37.31 36.05
C ALA A 25 -42.16 36.05 36.31
N THR A 26 -42.94 35.60 35.32
CA THR A 26 -43.68 34.31 35.36
C THR A 26 -43.73 33.69 33.95
N GLN A 27 -43.66 32.35 33.91
CA GLN A 27 -43.39 31.52 32.73
C GLN A 27 -44.66 31.01 32.02
N ILE A 28 -44.54 30.62 30.75
CA ILE A 28 -45.46 29.67 30.06
C ILE A 28 -44.64 28.76 29.12
N SER A 29 -45.03 27.49 29.02
CA SER A 29 -44.50 26.46 28.10
C SER A 29 -45.67 25.86 27.26
N ASP A 30 -45.52 24.93 26.30
CA ASP A 30 -44.41 24.03 25.93
C ASP A 30 -44.58 23.54 24.46
N ALA A 31 -43.86 22.48 24.09
CA ALA A 31 -44.19 21.47 23.05
C ALA A 31 -43.94 21.78 21.54
N ALA A 32 -42.68 21.57 21.14
CA ALA A 32 -42.16 20.80 19.99
C ALA A 32 -42.83 20.83 18.58
N PRO A 33 -41.99 20.86 17.51
CA PRO A 33 -41.61 19.57 16.90
C PRO A 33 -40.08 19.32 16.83
N SER A 34 -39.71 18.09 16.44
CA SER A 34 -38.35 17.53 16.43
C SER A 34 -37.32 18.28 15.58
N PRO A 35 -36.01 18.17 15.91
CA PRO A 35 -34.94 18.84 15.16
C PRO A 35 -34.69 18.15 13.82
N GLY A 36 -34.70 18.92 12.73
CA GLY A 36 -34.07 18.49 11.48
C GLY A 36 -32.56 18.58 11.61
N GLU A 37 -31.83 17.54 11.21
CA GLU A 37 -30.38 17.49 11.28
C GLU A 37 -29.72 18.72 10.63
N GLN A 38 -29.03 19.49 11.45
CA GLN A 38 -27.99 20.40 10.99
C GLN A 38 -26.93 19.54 10.32
N HIS A 39 -26.71 19.74 9.02
CA HIS A 39 -25.48 19.26 8.39
C HIS A 39 -24.32 19.97 9.07
N ALA A 40 -23.67 19.27 10.00
CA ALA A 40 -22.34 19.64 10.44
C ALA A 40 -21.39 19.36 9.28
N ASP A 41 -20.61 20.36 8.88
CA ASP A 41 -19.48 20.14 7.98
C ASP A 41 -18.54 19.10 8.60
N ASP A 42 -18.34 17.99 7.87
CA ASP A 42 -17.56 16.85 8.32
C ASP A 42 -16.06 17.25 8.45
N PRO A 43 -15.46 17.19 9.65
CA PRO A 43 -14.14 17.78 9.86
C PRO A 43 -13.01 16.88 9.37
N SER A 44 -12.44 17.28 8.22
CA SER A 44 -11.12 16.86 7.69
C SER A 44 -11.02 15.42 7.17
N ALA A 45 -10.49 15.30 5.95
CA ALA A 45 -9.80 14.08 5.55
C ALA A 45 -8.56 13.91 6.44
N ASP A 46 -8.47 12.79 7.16
CA ASP A 46 -7.38 12.50 8.10
C ASP A 46 -6.00 12.64 7.43
N ALA A 47 -5.12 13.42 8.08
CA ALA A 47 -3.72 13.46 7.67
C ALA A 47 -3.07 12.09 7.92
N PRO A 48 -2.26 11.57 6.98
CA PRO A 48 -1.71 10.22 7.09
C PRO A 48 -0.84 10.11 8.34
N THR A 49 -1.15 9.15 9.22
CA THR A 49 -0.45 8.98 10.51
C THR A 49 0.84 8.17 10.33
N ALA A 50 1.84 8.42 11.19
CA ALA A 50 3.08 7.63 11.20
C ALA A 50 2.86 6.27 11.89
N PRO A 51 3.32 5.14 11.31
CA PRO A 51 3.05 3.80 11.85
C PRO A 51 3.77 3.51 13.19
N VAL A 52 4.91 4.18 13.44
CA VAL A 52 5.64 4.15 14.71
C VAL A 52 6.15 5.55 15.03
N ALA A 53 6.30 5.86 16.32
CA ALA A 53 6.77 7.18 16.75
C ALA A 53 8.13 7.53 16.12
N GLY A 54 8.17 8.66 15.42
CA GLY A 54 9.33 9.17 14.66
C GLY A 54 9.31 8.85 13.16
N ALA A 55 8.57 7.82 12.72
CA ALA A 55 8.48 7.48 11.31
C ALA A 55 7.83 8.57 10.46
N TYR A 56 8.10 8.53 9.15
CA TYR A 56 7.44 9.40 8.18
C TYR A 56 5.91 9.19 8.19
N PRO A 57 5.10 10.26 8.20
CA PRO A 57 3.63 10.16 8.16
C PRO A 57 3.16 9.46 6.88
N GLY A 58 2.34 8.40 7.01
CA GLY A 58 1.94 7.55 5.87
C GLY A 58 2.98 6.51 5.42
N ALA A 59 4.10 6.35 6.14
CA ALA A 59 5.02 5.26 5.88
C ALA A 59 4.34 3.89 6.01
N GLY A 60 4.73 2.96 5.14
CA GLY A 60 4.02 1.70 4.96
C GLY A 60 2.79 1.79 4.05
N GLY A 61 2.41 2.99 3.57
CA GLY A 61 1.47 3.16 2.46
C GLY A 61 2.18 3.28 1.10
N ALA A 62 1.55 4.00 0.18
CA ALA A 62 2.09 4.35 -1.12
C ALA A 62 3.44 5.07 -1.03
N ARG A 63 4.16 5.11 -2.15
CA ARG A 63 5.36 5.94 -2.30
C ARG A 63 4.94 7.41 -2.30
N PRO A 64 5.62 8.32 -1.59
CA PRO A 64 5.26 9.74 -1.58
C PRO A 64 5.37 10.37 -2.98
N ASP A 65 4.42 11.24 -3.32
CA ASP A 65 4.45 11.99 -4.58
C ASP A 65 5.70 12.87 -4.64
N GLY A 66 6.39 12.86 -5.79
CA GLY A 66 7.65 13.58 -5.97
C GLY A 66 8.89 12.92 -5.34
N ALA A 67 8.77 11.72 -4.75
CA ALA A 67 9.94 10.95 -4.33
C ALA A 67 10.89 10.69 -5.53
N THR A 68 12.19 10.89 -5.33
CA THR A 68 13.20 10.84 -6.41
C THR A 68 13.89 9.47 -6.50
N PRO A 69 14.22 8.96 -7.70
CA PRO A 69 14.93 7.69 -7.82
C PRO A 69 16.32 7.79 -7.19
N LEU A 70 16.71 6.81 -6.38
CA LEU A 70 18.09 6.68 -5.91
C LEU A 70 19.04 6.45 -7.10
N ARG A 71 20.28 6.94 -6.96
CA ARG A 71 21.34 6.66 -7.94
C ARG A 71 21.67 5.16 -7.93
N THR A 72 21.41 4.49 -9.05
CA THR A 72 21.69 3.07 -9.24
C THR A 72 23.05 2.80 -9.87
N TYR A 73 23.51 1.56 -9.74
CA TYR A 73 24.60 0.98 -10.54
C TYR A 73 24.33 -0.52 -10.74
N THR A 74 24.87 -1.12 -11.79
CA THR A 74 24.70 -2.55 -12.08
C THR A 74 25.99 -3.30 -11.79
N LYS A 75 25.90 -4.45 -11.10
CA LYS A 75 27.02 -5.35 -10.82
C LYS A 75 26.55 -6.79 -10.97
N SER A 76 27.27 -7.61 -11.73
CA SER A 76 26.91 -9.02 -11.99
C SER A 76 25.48 -9.23 -12.49
N GLY A 77 24.93 -8.28 -13.27
CA GLY A 77 23.55 -8.31 -13.77
C GLY A 77 22.48 -7.82 -12.79
N VAL A 78 22.81 -7.66 -11.51
CA VAL A 78 21.91 -7.12 -10.46
C VAL A 78 22.02 -5.60 -10.46
N THR A 79 20.88 -4.91 -10.37
CA THR A 79 20.86 -3.45 -10.17
C THR A 79 20.82 -3.16 -8.67
N HIS A 80 21.67 -2.24 -8.23
CA HIS A 80 21.85 -1.87 -6.84
C HIS A 80 21.66 -0.37 -6.65
N ALA A 81 21.31 0.03 -5.42
CA ALA A 81 21.44 1.40 -4.95
C ALA A 81 22.03 1.43 -3.54
N HIS A 82 22.63 2.56 -3.18
CA HIS A 82 23.11 2.83 -1.84
C HIS A 82 22.67 4.24 -1.40
N LEU A 83 22.46 4.42 -0.10
CA LEU A 83 22.37 5.74 0.51
C LEU A 83 23.04 5.79 1.88
N LEU A 84 23.41 7.01 2.26
CA LEU A 84 23.69 7.42 3.63
C LEU A 84 22.82 8.65 3.96
N THR A 85 22.38 8.77 5.21
CA THR A 85 21.77 10.02 5.68
C THR A 85 22.75 11.20 5.64
N PRO A 86 22.31 12.47 5.71
CA PRO A 86 23.19 13.64 5.70
C PRO A 86 24.35 13.57 6.70
N THR A 87 24.11 13.03 7.90
CA THR A 87 25.17 12.79 8.91
C THR A 87 25.99 11.54 8.62
N GLY A 88 25.41 10.55 7.94
CA GLY A 88 26.04 9.28 7.57
C GLY A 88 25.99 8.21 8.67
N GLY A 89 25.29 8.48 9.79
CA GLY A 89 25.12 7.52 10.88
C GLY A 89 24.18 6.34 10.56
N ILE A 90 23.35 6.49 9.51
CA ILE A 90 22.43 5.47 9.00
C ILE A 90 22.75 5.24 7.52
N GLY A 91 22.71 3.99 7.08
CA GLY A 91 22.90 3.61 5.69
C GLY A 91 21.99 2.48 5.25
N CYS A 92 21.69 2.46 3.95
CA CYS A 92 20.98 1.36 3.30
C CYS A 92 21.67 0.93 1.99
N ASP A 93 21.67 -0.37 1.73
CA ASP A 93 21.88 -0.97 0.42
C ASP A 93 20.58 -1.59 -0.07
N PHE A 94 20.39 -1.56 -1.40
CA PHE A 94 19.23 -2.11 -2.09
C PHE A 94 19.71 -2.92 -3.30
N SER A 95 18.98 -3.97 -3.64
CA SER A 95 19.15 -4.74 -4.87
C SER A 95 17.82 -5.18 -5.45
N THR A 96 17.75 -5.30 -6.78
CA THR A 96 16.62 -5.93 -7.48
C THR A 96 16.39 -7.36 -6.95
N PRO A 97 15.14 -7.87 -6.96
CA PRO A 97 14.85 -9.25 -6.54
C PRO A 97 15.63 -10.29 -7.37
N ASN A 98 16.11 -11.34 -6.69
CA ASN A 98 17.06 -12.36 -7.17
C ASN A 98 18.48 -11.78 -7.43
N GLU A 99 19.58 -12.34 -6.92
CA GLU A 99 19.86 -13.73 -6.56
C GLU A 99 20.75 -13.77 -5.28
N TYR A 100 20.75 -14.89 -4.52
CA TYR A 100 21.60 -15.18 -3.35
C TYR A 100 21.54 -14.31 -2.07
N THR A 101 21.33 -12.99 -2.08
CA THR A 101 21.54 -12.13 -0.87
C THR A 101 20.34 -11.33 -0.36
N GLY A 102 19.15 -11.49 -0.95
CA GLY A 102 17.97 -10.65 -0.63
C GLY A 102 17.91 -9.36 -1.45
N GLN A 103 17.08 -8.42 -1.02
CA GLN A 103 16.83 -7.11 -1.67
C GLN A 103 17.64 -5.97 -1.04
N GLY A 104 18.57 -6.30 -0.16
CA GLY A 104 19.45 -5.36 0.55
C GLY A 104 19.21 -5.33 2.05
N GLN A 105 19.54 -4.21 2.68
CA GLN A 105 19.49 -4.03 4.15
C GLN A 105 19.68 -2.56 4.54
N CYS A 106 19.17 -2.17 5.70
CA CYS A 106 19.49 -0.89 6.35
C CYS A 106 20.05 -1.10 7.76
N GLY A 107 20.86 -0.15 8.25
CA GLY A 107 21.35 -0.19 9.63
C GLY A 107 21.82 1.14 10.20
N VAL A 108 21.90 1.20 11.53
CA VAL A 108 22.38 2.33 12.31
C VAL A 108 23.78 2.01 12.82
N ARG A 109 24.81 2.72 12.33
CA ARG A 109 26.22 2.36 12.62
C ARG A 109 26.56 2.33 14.11
N SER A 110 26.00 3.25 14.89
CA SER A 110 26.21 3.32 16.34
C SER A 110 25.66 2.13 17.12
N MET A 111 24.74 1.35 16.54
CA MET A 111 24.15 0.16 17.17
C MET A 111 24.98 -1.13 16.93
N SER A 112 26.09 -1.07 16.19
CA SER A 112 26.95 -2.24 15.93
C SER A 112 27.76 -2.72 17.16
N GLY A 113 27.80 -1.93 18.24
CA GLY A 113 28.47 -2.26 19.50
C GLY A 113 27.72 -3.27 20.38
N PRO A 114 28.33 -3.75 21.48
CA PRO A 114 27.68 -4.70 22.39
C PRO A 114 26.41 -4.14 23.03
N ASP A 115 26.37 -2.84 23.29
CA ASP A 115 25.26 -2.12 23.96
C ASP A 115 24.10 -1.77 23.01
N SER A 116 23.89 -2.56 21.96
CA SER A 116 22.82 -2.30 20.99
C SER A 116 21.43 -2.40 21.65
N PRO A 117 20.52 -1.41 21.43
CA PRO A 117 19.13 -1.51 21.89
C PRO A 117 18.35 -2.64 21.20
N LEU A 118 18.88 -3.20 20.11
CA LEU A 118 18.31 -4.36 19.40
C LEU A 118 18.80 -5.71 19.97
N GLY A 119 19.60 -5.67 21.05
CA GLY A 119 20.29 -6.81 21.63
C GLY A 119 21.55 -7.20 20.84
N CYS A 120 22.22 -8.25 21.29
CA CYS A 120 23.45 -8.74 20.67
C CYS A 120 23.46 -10.27 20.51
N VAL A 121 24.40 -10.76 19.70
CA VAL A 121 24.67 -12.20 19.52
C VAL A 121 26.10 -12.48 19.98
N ASN A 122 26.29 -13.53 20.78
CA ASN A 122 27.62 -13.93 21.23
C ASN A 122 28.35 -14.67 20.11
N ARG A 123 29.38 -14.03 19.55
CA ARG A 123 30.29 -14.60 18.54
C ARG A 123 31.68 -14.74 19.17
N SER A 124 32.15 -15.98 19.33
CA SER A 124 33.50 -16.27 19.87
C SER A 124 33.81 -15.54 21.18
N GLY A 125 32.86 -15.55 22.13
CA GLY A 125 32.99 -14.87 23.43
C GLY A 125 32.81 -13.34 23.40
N THR A 126 32.55 -12.73 22.24
CA THR A 126 32.25 -11.31 22.10
C THR A 126 30.78 -11.08 21.72
N CYS A 127 30.08 -10.29 22.52
CA CYS A 127 28.74 -9.77 22.20
C CYS A 127 28.83 -8.81 20.99
N LYS A 128 28.20 -9.17 19.86
CA LYS A 128 28.13 -8.37 18.64
C LYS A 128 26.72 -7.80 18.51
N GLY A 129 26.60 -6.47 18.49
CA GLY A 129 25.31 -5.80 18.41
C GLY A 129 24.55 -6.23 17.17
N LYS A 130 23.23 -6.41 17.33
CA LYS A 130 22.32 -6.41 16.20
C LYS A 130 22.11 -4.97 15.75
N TRP A 131 22.21 -4.69 14.46
CA TRP A 131 22.21 -3.30 13.97
C TRP A 131 21.72 -3.14 12.53
N LEU A 132 21.39 -4.26 11.88
CA LEU A 132 21.01 -4.36 10.49
C LEU A 132 19.68 -5.08 10.35
N PHE A 133 18.82 -4.56 9.48
CA PHE A 133 17.55 -5.13 9.09
C PHE A 133 17.67 -5.56 7.64
N GLN A 134 17.54 -6.86 7.39
CA GLN A 134 17.64 -7.41 6.04
C GLN A 134 16.32 -7.27 5.29
N PHE A 135 16.39 -6.96 4.00
CA PHE A 135 15.24 -6.90 3.10
C PHE A 135 15.16 -8.19 2.30
N LYS A 136 14.04 -8.88 2.42
CA LYS A 136 13.81 -10.16 1.74
C LYS A 136 12.31 -10.38 1.55
N ASP A 137 11.93 -10.95 0.42
CA ASP A 137 10.54 -11.29 0.09
C ASP A 137 9.60 -10.07 0.27
N ASP A 138 10.08 -8.89 -0.17
CA ASP A 138 9.46 -7.57 -0.06
C ASP A 138 9.14 -7.10 1.36
N ARG A 139 9.85 -7.64 2.37
CA ARG A 139 9.60 -7.37 3.79
C ARG A 139 10.88 -7.11 4.59
N VAL A 140 10.71 -6.47 5.76
CA VAL A 140 11.82 -6.18 6.68
C VAL A 140 11.98 -7.28 7.74
N GLY A 141 13.08 -8.03 7.63
CA GLY A 141 13.44 -9.10 8.55
C GLY A 141 13.91 -8.63 9.93
N ASP A 142 14.02 -9.56 10.87
CA ASP A 142 14.52 -9.31 12.22
C ASP A 142 15.94 -8.73 12.24
N PRO A 143 16.32 -7.96 13.27
CA PRO A 143 17.64 -7.34 13.34
C PRO A 143 18.75 -8.37 13.60
N VAL A 144 19.84 -8.27 12.82
CA VAL A 144 20.98 -9.20 12.80
C VAL A 144 22.33 -8.54 13.14
N ASP A 145 23.26 -9.37 13.60
CA ASP A 145 24.67 -9.03 13.86
C ASP A 145 25.55 -9.30 12.62
N SER A 146 25.44 -8.48 11.56
CA SER A 146 26.27 -8.74 10.36
C SER A 146 27.77 -8.67 10.69
N SER A 147 28.47 -9.76 10.38
CA SER A 147 29.86 -9.99 10.76
C SER A 147 30.87 -9.72 9.64
N GLY A 148 30.47 -9.17 8.48
CA GLY A 148 31.45 -8.98 7.38
C GLY A 148 31.09 -8.20 6.11
N THR A 149 29.86 -7.72 5.88
CA THR A 149 29.44 -7.22 4.54
C THR A 149 28.84 -5.80 4.55
N THR A 150 29.53 -4.86 5.19
CA THR A 150 29.07 -3.46 5.32
C THR A 150 30.09 -2.42 4.84
N GLY A 151 30.99 -2.81 3.93
CA GLY A 151 32.03 -1.91 3.38
C GLY A 151 31.48 -0.61 2.79
N TRP A 152 30.29 -0.66 2.19
CA TRP A 152 29.57 0.51 1.68
C TRP A 152 29.08 1.45 2.80
N MET A 153 28.72 0.93 3.97
CA MET A 153 28.49 1.73 5.21
C MET A 153 29.78 2.19 5.88
N ASN A 154 30.97 1.90 5.34
CA ASN A 154 32.22 2.41 5.87
C ASN A 154 32.87 3.34 4.84
N GLN A 155 32.30 4.54 4.73
CA GLN A 155 32.81 5.59 3.84
C GLN A 155 34.04 6.31 4.44
N PRO A 156 35.07 6.63 3.63
CA PRO A 156 35.17 6.36 2.20
C PRO A 156 35.37 4.86 1.91
N ALA A 157 34.59 4.28 1.01
CA ALA A 157 34.73 2.87 0.67
C ALA A 157 36.03 2.62 -0.09
N ASN A 158 36.73 1.54 0.26
CA ASN A 158 38.05 1.20 -0.30
C ASN A 158 38.02 0.81 -1.80
N ASP A 159 36.84 0.70 -2.41
CA ASP A 159 36.63 0.44 -3.84
C ASP A 159 36.43 1.72 -4.68
N GLY A 160 36.51 2.90 -4.04
CA GLY A 160 36.29 4.19 -4.69
C GLY A 160 34.82 4.58 -4.89
N TYR A 161 33.86 3.72 -4.52
CA TYR A 161 32.44 4.06 -4.61
C TYR A 161 32.02 4.99 -3.46
N GLN A 162 31.85 6.27 -3.78
CA GLN A 162 31.24 7.25 -2.88
C GLN A 162 29.73 6.99 -2.79
N VAL A 163 29.26 6.45 -1.66
CA VAL A 163 27.82 6.27 -1.42
C VAL A 163 27.13 7.65 -1.38
N PRO A 164 26.07 7.87 -2.19
CA PRO A 164 25.30 9.09 -2.15
C PRO A 164 24.80 9.44 -0.75
N ARG A 165 24.93 10.70 -0.35
CA ARG A 165 24.18 11.23 0.80
C ARG A 165 22.84 11.77 0.29
N VAL A 166 21.75 11.28 0.88
CA VAL A 166 20.42 11.87 0.71
C VAL A 166 20.33 13.16 1.54
N GLU A 167 19.37 14.02 1.24
CA GLU A 167 19.07 15.26 1.97
C GLU A 167 18.04 15.01 3.09
N TYR A 168 17.90 15.95 4.04
CA TYR A 168 16.78 15.96 4.99
C TYR A 168 15.54 16.63 4.36
N GLY A 169 14.34 16.23 4.76
CA GLY A 169 13.08 16.71 4.19
C GLY A 169 12.84 16.21 2.76
N LYS A 170 13.47 15.09 2.37
CA LYS A 170 13.42 14.54 1.00
C LYS A 170 13.11 13.06 1.00
N GLN A 171 12.29 12.68 0.02
CA GLN A 171 11.86 11.31 -0.20
C GLN A 171 12.48 10.74 -1.47
N TYR A 172 12.81 9.46 -1.43
CA TYR A 172 13.51 8.73 -2.47
C TYR A 172 12.86 7.35 -2.70
N TYR A 173 13.24 6.68 -3.79
CA TYR A 173 12.82 5.29 -4.02
C TYR A 173 13.86 4.44 -4.76
N PHE A 174 13.76 3.12 -4.57
CA PHE A 174 14.40 2.10 -5.38
C PHE A 174 13.41 0.94 -5.55
N ASP A 175 13.03 0.62 -6.80
CA ASP A 175 11.89 -0.26 -7.11
C ASP A 175 10.68 0.10 -6.22
N ASP A 176 10.09 -0.86 -5.51
CA ASP A 176 8.97 -0.61 -4.60
C ASP A 176 9.36 -0.14 -3.20
N TRP A 177 10.65 -0.05 -2.87
CA TRP A 177 11.12 0.54 -1.63
C TRP A 177 11.05 2.07 -1.71
N ALA A 178 10.23 2.66 -0.84
CA ALA A 178 10.16 4.08 -0.59
C ALA A 178 11.04 4.43 0.63
N ILE A 179 11.66 5.60 0.58
CA ILE A 179 12.56 6.12 1.60
C ILE A 179 12.14 7.55 1.91
N ALA A 180 12.06 7.90 3.19
CA ALA A 180 11.94 9.27 3.67
C ALA A 180 13.12 9.58 4.59
N SER A 181 13.87 10.63 4.26
CA SER A 181 15.04 11.09 5.01
C SER A 181 14.67 12.38 5.71
N GLU A 182 14.41 12.29 7.02
CA GLU A 182 13.92 13.36 7.87
C GLU A 182 14.94 13.66 8.99
N GLU A 183 14.89 14.85 9.60
CA GLU A 183 15.88 15.23 10.62
C GLU A 183 15.91 14.28 11.83
N ASN A 184 14.74 13.71 12.17
CA ASN A 184 14.57 12.77 13.28
C ASN A 184 14.99 11.33 12.95
N GLY A 185 15.18 10.98 11.66
CA GLY A 185 15.55 9.64 11.24
C GLY A 185 15.27 9.32 9.78
N LEU A 186 15.63 8.09 9.39
CA LEU A 186 15.34 7.52 8.09
C LEU A 186 14.19 6.53 8.23
N THR A 187 13.15 6.69 7.40
CA THR A 187 12.08 5.69 7.28
C THR A 187 12.20 4.99 5.93
N VAL A 188 12.19 3.65 5.92
CA VAL A 188 12.25 2.84 4.69
C VAL A 188 11.14 1.82 4.73
N TRP A 189 10.36 1.70 3.66
CA TRP A 189 9.26 0.73 3.57
C TRP A 189 9.07 0.23 2.15
N ASN A 190 8.61 -1.00 2.02
CA ASN A 190 8.13 -1.53 0.76
C ASN A 190 6.70 -1.01 0.55
N SER A 191 6.48 -0.22 -0.50
CA SER A 191 5.18 0.38 -0.79
C SER A 191 4.13 -0.63 -1.25
N THR A 192 4.52 -1.84 -1.66
CA THR A 192 3.57 -2.90 -2.04
C THR A 192 3.09 -3.69 -0.83
N THR A 193 3.99 -4.17 0.05
CA THR A 193 3.63 -4.96 1.23
C THR A 193 3.35 -4.16 2.50
N GLY A 194 3.71 -2.87 2.51
CA GLY A 194 3.64 -1.99 3.68
C GLY A 194 4.68 -2.25 4.77
N SER A 195 5.51 -3.29 4.64
CA SER A 195 6.53 -3.64 5.61
C SER A 195 7.67 -2.60 5.60
N GLY A 196 8.07 -2.12 6.77
CA GLY A 196 9.08 -1.07 6.86
C GLY A 196 9.84 -1.01 8.19
N VAL A 197 10.75 -0.04 8.27
CA VAL A 197 11.58 0.24 9.44
C VAL A 197 11.85 1.73 9.55
N PHE A 198 11.71 2.24 10.77
CA PHE A 198 12.20 3.55 11.17
C PHE A 198 13.56 3.39 11.86
N LEU A 199 14.50 4.27 11.50
CA LEU A 199 15.89 4.24 11.96
C LEU A 199 16.29 5.64 12.44
N SER A 200 16.65 5.76 13.70
CA SER A 200 17.28 6.95 14.28
C SER A 200 18.57 6.56 15.01
N ARG A 201 19.27 7.54 15.59
CA ARG A 201 20.43 7.26 16.45
C ARG A 201 20.07 6.56 17.77
N GLU A 202 18.82 6.67 18.18
CA GLU A 202 18.31 6.27 19.50
C GLU A 202 17.43 5.02 19.41
N LYS A 203 16.68 4.86 18.33
CA LYS A 203 15.73 3.77 18.12
C LYS A 203 15.82 3.22 16.70
N ALA A 204 15.65 1.92 16.57
CA ALA A 204 15.35 1.28 15.30
C ALA A 204 14.16 0.33 15.50
N GLU A 205 13.08 0.54 14.75
CA GLU A 205 11.80 -0.14 14.98
C GLU A 205 11.14 -0.49 13.66
N ARG A 206 10.78 -1.77 13.50
CA ARG A 206 10.02 -2.25 12.34
C ARG A 206 8.54 -1.95 12.51
N PHE A 207 7.85 -1.83 11.39
CA PHE A 207 6.41 -1.72 11.34
C PHE A 207 5.86 -2.47 10.13
N ASP A 208 4.57 -2.77 10.20
CA ASP A 208 3.76 -3.17 9.06
C ASP A 208 2.68 -2.11 8.87
N GLY A 209 2.66 -1.52 7.68
CA GLY A 209 1.65 -0.55 7.26
C GLY A 209 0.66 -1.13 6.25
N PRO A 210 -0.24 -0.30 5.71
CA PRO A 210 -1.31 -0.72 4.81
C PRO A 210 -0.85 -1.44 3.53
N GLY A 211 0.28 -1.05 2.98
CA GLY A 211 0.71 -1.36 1.62
C GLY A 211 -0.23 -0.79 0.55
N ARG A 212 0.22 -0.78 -0.71
CA ARG A 212 -0.64 -0.49 -1.86
C ARG A 212 -1.87 -1.40 -1.90
N GLY A 213 -1.78 -2.62 -1.36
CA GLY A 213 -2.88 -3.58 -1.26
C GLY A 213 -4.13 -3.06 -0.53
N THR A 214 -3.99 -2.13 0.43
CA THR A 214 -5.14 -1.56 1.14
C THR A 214 -5.41 -0.08 0.84
N GLU A 215 -4.41 0.73 0.47
CA GLU A 215 -4.70 2.08 -0.08
C GLU A 215 -5.34 2.05 -1.47
N THR A 216 -5.08 1.02 -2.29
CA THR A 216 -5.80 0.85 -3.58
C THR A 216 -7.28 0.52 -3.37
N ALA A 217 -7.67 0.00 -2.20
CA ALA A 217 -9.08 -0.17 -1.85
C ALA A 217 -9.77 1.17 -1.51
N ALA A 218 -9.03 2.23 -1.17
CA ALA A 218 -9.55 3.55 -0.83
C ALA A 218 -9.40 4.60 -1.96
N ARG A 219 -8.46 4.42 -2.90
CA ARG A 219 -8.24 5.29 -4.08
C ARG A 219 -8.50 4.62 -5.43
N GLY A 220 -9.16 3.47 -5.44
CA GLY A 220 -9.37 2.61 -6.61
C GLY A 220 -10.35 3.11 -7.69
N ASP A 221 -10.47 4.41 -7.92
CA ASP A 221 -11.21 4.95 -9.07
C ASP A 221 -10.25 5.33 -10.23
N ASP A 222 -10.57 4.76 -11.39
CA ASP A 222 -10.15 5.14 -12.76
C ASP A 222 -9.00 4.40 -13.51
N GLN A 223 -8.57 3.23 -13.03
CA GLN A 223 -8.33 2.12 -13.98
C GLN A 223 -9.03 0.84 -13.54
N LYS A 224 -10.29 0.76 -13.97
CA LYS A 224 -11.19 -0.39 -13.82
C LYS A 224 -10.55 -1.67 -14.36
N ILE A 225 -10.13 -2.56 -13.45
CA ILE A 225 -9.62 -3.89 -13.83
C ILE A 225 -10.76 -4.74 -14.43
N VAL A 226 -10.48 -5.38 -15.56
CA VAL A 226 -11.44 -6.19 -16.32
C VAL A 226 -11.08 -7.68 -16.32
N LEU A 227 -12.02 -8.55 -16.73
CA LEU A 227 -11.73 -9.96 -16.97
C LEU A 227 -11.03 -10.15 -18.33
N GLY A 228 -9.71 -10.40 -18.35
CA GLY A 228 -9.00 -10.75 -19.57
C GLY A 228 -9.12 -9.73 -20.72
N SER A 229 -9.09 -10.22 -21.96
CA SER A 229 -9.38 -9.43 -23.18
C SER A 229 -10.63 -9.92 -23.89
N ALA A 230 -11.42 -9.01 -24.45
CA ALA A 230 -12.57 -9.39 -25.27
C ALA A 230 -12.11 -9.97 -26.64
N VAL A 231 -12.61 -11.17 -26.97
CA VAL A 231 -12.49 -11.78 -28.31
C VAL A 231 -13.85 -11.98 -28.96
N SER A 232 -13.88 -12.16 -30.27
CA SER A 232 -15.09 -12.45 -31.03
C SER A 232 -15.84 -13.68 -30.46
N ASN A 233 -17.15 -13.52 -30.27
CA ASN A 233 -18.07 -14.52 -29.70
C ASN A 233 -17.90 -14.84 -28.19
N SER A 234 -17.01 -14.15 -27.48
CA SER A 234 -16.96 -14.19 -26.01
C SER A 234 -17.94 -13.21 -25.36
N ARG A 235 -18.37 -13.50 -24.12
CA ARG A 235 -19.15 -12.60 -23.25
C ARG A 235 -18.45 -12.44 -21.91
N GLY A 236 -18.59 -11.28 -21.29
CA GLY A 236 -18.00 -10.94 -19.99
C GLY A 236 -16.52 -10.55 -20.03
N PHE A 237 -15.72 -11.13 -20.92
CA PHE A 237 -14.33 -10.73 -21.11
C PHE A 237 -14.21 -9.27 -21.60
N GLY A 238 -13.17 -8.57 -21.13
CA GLY A 238 -12.99 -7.13 -21.34
C GLY A 238 -13.92 -6.23 -20.50
N THR A 239 -14.71 -6.79 -19.56
CA THR A 239 -15.62 -6.01 -18.69
C THR A 239 -15.30 -6.16 -17.20
N VAL A 240 -15.81 -5.21 -16.40
CA VAL A 240 -15.71 -5.18 -14.93
C VAL A 240 -16.82 -6.03 -14.34
N GLN A 241 -16.49 -6.91 -13.39
CA GLN A 241 -17.44 -7.74 -12.64
C GLN A 241 -18.54 -8.37 -13.53
N PRO A 242 -18.19 -9.10 -14.60
CA PRO A 242 -19.16 -9.66 -15.52
C PRO A 242 -20.14 -10.59 -14.79
N ARG A 243 -21.43 -10.33 -14.90
CA ARG A 243 -22.48 -11.21 -14.36
C ARG A 243 -22.68 -12.49 -15.19
N GLU A 244 -22.13 -12.52 -16.39
CA GLU A 244 -22.14 -13.62 -17.35
C GLU A 244 -20.76 -13.74 -17.99
N ILE A 245 -20.18 -14.93 -18.03
CA ILE A 245 -18.97 -15.25 -18.78
C ILE A 245 -19.28 -16.37 -19.77
N HIS A 246 -18.90 -16.15 -21.03
CA HIS A 246 -18.91 -17.17 -22.07
C HIS A 246 -17.62 -17.08 -22.88
N SER A 247 -16.83 -18.15 -22.99
CA SER A 247 -15.60 -18.14 -23.81
C SER A 247 -15.78 -18.60 -25.27
N GLY A 248 -17.03 -18.71 -25.74
CA GLY A 248 -17.33 -18.85 -27.19
C GLY A 248 -17.13 -20.24 -27.79
N GLY A 249 -16.72 -21.25 -27.00
CA GLY A 249 -16.49 -22.62 -27.47
C GLY A 249 -17.65 -23.57 -27.15
N SER A 250 -17.88 -24.57 -28.00
CA SER A 250 -18.91 -25.62 -27.87
C SER A 250 -18.57 -26.70 -26.83
N GLY A 251 -18.03 -26.32 -25.67
CA GLY A 251 -17.57 -27.25 -24.64
C GLY A 251 -18.05 -26.83 -23.26
N SER A 252 -18.73 -27.74 -22.56
CA SER A 252 -19.05 -27.66 -21.13
C SER A 252 -17.89 -27.13 -20.28
N SER A 253 -18.19 -26.39 -19.20
CA SER A 253 -17.27 -25.55 -18.39
C SER A 253 -16.84 -24.19 -18.99
N THR A 254 -17.47 -23.70 -20.06
CA THR A 254 -17.20 -22.35 -20.64
C THR A 254 -18.29 -21.30 -20.42
N TYR A 255 -19.39 -21.66 -19.74
CA TYR A 255 -20.53 -20.79 -19.51
C TYR A 255 -20.86 -20.69 -18.01
N ALA A 256 -20.92 -19.46 -17.50
CA ALA A 256 -21.25 -19.14 -16.12
C ALA A 256 -22.07 -17.83 -16.06
N TYR A 257 -23.12 -17.80 -15.26
CA TYR A 257 -24.10 -16.70 -15.17
C TYR A 257 -24.58 -16.49 -13.73
N ASP A 258 -25.35 -15.41 -13.53
CA ASP A 258 -25.73 -14.88 -12.22
C ASP A 258 -24.55 -14.70 -11.24
N LEU A 259 -23.38 -14.39 -11.81
CA LEU A 259 -22.15 -14.23 -11.05
C LEU A 259 -22.23 -13.03 -10.12
N THR A 260 -22.00 -13.29 -8.84
CA THR A 260 -21.85 -12.29 -7.78
C THR A 260 -20.40 -12.28 -7.33
N TRP A 261 -19.66 -11.22 -7.67
CA TRP A 261 -18.24 -11.07 -7.37
C TRP A 261 -17.96 -10.57 -5.96
N ARG A 262 -16.83 -11.01 -5.41
CA ARG A 262 -16.14 -10.46 -4.24
C ARG A 262 -14.68 -10.21 -4.58
N ASP A 263 -14.06 -9.31 -3.82
CA ASP A 263 -12.61 -9.04 -3.86
C ASP A 263 -12.09 -8.51 -5.22
N TRP A 264 -13.00 -8.00 -6.05
CA TRP A 264 -12.67 -7.42 -7.36
C TRP A 264 -11.83 -6.15 -7.20
N GLY A 265 -10.68 -6.10 -7.86
CA GLY A 265 -9.68 -5.05 -7.69
C GLY A 265 -8.35 -5.57 -7.10
N GLY A 266 -8.41 -6.58 -6.24
CA GLY A 266 -7.25 -7.22 -5.60
C GLY A 266 -6.59 -8.30 -6.47
N ASP A 267 -5.62 -9.02 -5.91
CA ASP A 267 -4.83 -10.07 -6.60
C ASP A 267 -5.67 -11.24 -7.13
N ARG A 268 -6.85 -11.43 -6.53
CA ARG A 268 -7.83 -12.44 -6.90
C ARG A 268 -9.25 -11.93 -6.61
N ALA A 269 -10.11 -11.99 -7.60
CA ALA A 269 -11.56 -11.85 -7.44
C ALA A 269 -12.23 -13.24 -7.48
N THR A 270 -13.23 -13.45 -6.63
CA THR A 270 -14.00 -14.72 -6.61
C THR A 270 -15.47 -14.43 -6.83
N ALA A 271 -16.11 -15.15 -7.75
CA ALA A 271 -17.56 -15.12 -7.95
C ALA A 271 -18.20 -16.48 -7.68
N THR A 272 -19.44 -16.42 -7.18
CA THR A 272 -20.36 -17.55 -7.12
C THR A 272 -21.55 -17.27 -8.03
N GLY A 273 -22.03 -18.30 -8.72
CA GLY A 273 -23.21 -18.22 -9.59
C GLY A 273 -23.64 -19.59 -10.06
N LEU A 274 -24.22 -19.66 -11.26
CA LEU A 274 -24.67 -20.88 -11.92
C LEU A 274 -23.86 -21.13 -13.19
N GLY A 275 -23.74 -22.39 -13.62
CA GLY A 275 -22.99 -22.73 -14.82
C GLY A 275 -23.28 -24.12 -15.36
N TYR A 276 -22.73 -24.38 -16.54
CA TYR A 276 -22.93 -25.63 -17.29
C TYR A 276 -21.84 -26.64 -16.98
N TYR A 277 -22.17 -27.62 -16.13
CA TYR A 277 -21.32 -28.75 -15.80
C TYR A 277 -21.48 -29.85 -16.86
N ALA A 278 -20.40 -30.55 -17.19
CA ALA A 278 -20.52 -31.88 -17.79
C ALA A 278 -19.56 -32.84 -17.08
N PRO A 279 -19.96 -34.11 -16.89
CA PRO A 279 -19.10 -35.11 -16.26
C PRO A 279 -17.76 -35.28 -16.99
N PRO A 280 -16.63 -35.37 -16.26
CA PRO A 280 -15.34 -35.64 -16.87
C PRO A 280 -15.33 -36.99 -17.59
N GLY A 281 -14.72 -37.04 -18.77
CA GLY A 281 -14.58 -38.25 -19.59
C GLY A 281 -15.70 -38.49 -20.62
N ALA A 282 -16.77 -37.70 -20.63
CA ALA A 282 -17.82 -37.80 -21.66
C ALA A 282 -17.34 -37.22 -23.02
N PRO A 283 -17.66 -37.85 -24.18
CA PRO A 283 -17.36 -37.28 -25.49
C PRO A 283 -18.09 -35.95 -25.71
N ARG A 284 -17.35 -34.88 -26.05
CA ARG A 284 -17.89 -33.49 -26.12
C ARG A 284 -19.13 -33.30 -27.00
N ALA A 285 -19.36 -34.16 -27.99
CA ALA A 285 -20.52 -34.08 -28.87
C ALA A 285 -21.84 -34.55 -28.22
N ASN A 286 -21.77 -35.44 -27.22
CA ASN A 286 -22.91 -36.14 -26.62
C ASN A 286 -22.88 -36.16 -25.08
N ALA A 287 -22.06 -35.33 -24.44
CA ALA A 287 -21.99 -35.27 -22.99
C ALA A 287 -23.32 -34.70 -22.43
N PRO A 288 -23.97 -35.35 -21.44
CA PRO A 288 -25.09 -34.74 -20.75
C PRO A 288 -24.58 -33.51 -20.00
N ILE A 289 -25.05 -32.34 -20.42
CA ILE A 289 -24.78 -31.07 -19.73
C ILE A 289 -25.81 -30.96 -18.61
N GLU A 290 -25.33 -30.81 -17.37
CA GLU A 290 -26.14 -30.39 -16.25
C GLU A 290 -26.14 -28.85 -16.23
N GLU A 291 -27.33 -28.26 -16.42
CA GLU A 291 -27.56 -26.82 -16.32
C GLU A 291 -27.83 -26.39 -14.87
N ASP A 292 -27.78 -25.08 -14.59
CA ASP A 292 -28.04 -24.49 -13.26
C ASP A 292 -27.20 -25.07 -12.10
N VAL A 293 -26.00 -25.60 -12.39
CA VAL A 293 -25.12 -26.17 -11.34
C VAL A 293 -24.33 -25.06 -10.65
N PRO A 294 -24.31 -25.00 -9.30
CA PRO A 294 -23.55 -24.00 -8.56
C PRO A 294 -22.05 -24.02 -8.90
N ILE A 295 -21.56 -22.91 -9.44
CA ILE A 295 -20.18 -22.74 -9.92
C ILE A 295 -19.45 -21.68 -9.10
N THR A 296 -18.16 -21.90 -8.87
CA THR A 296 -17.23 -20.87 -8.41
C THR A 296 -16.30 -20.49 -9.54
N VAL A 297 -16.19 -19.18 -9.79
CA VAL A 297 -15.27 -18.60 -10.77
C VAL A 297 -14.22 -17.80 -10.01
N VAL A 298 -12.95 -17.96 -10.38
CA VAL A 298 -11.84 -17.22 -9.78
C VAL A 298 -11.07 -16.51 -10.88
N ALA A 299 -11.03 -15.18 -10.84
CA ALA A 299 -10.21 -14.36 -11.71
C ALA A 299 -8.97 -13.90 -10.93
N PHE A 300 -7.78 -14.07 -11.48
CA PHE A 300 -6.52 -13.87 -10.74
C PHE A 300 -5.36 -13.52 -11.68
N GLU A 301 -4.19 -13.24 -11.08
CA GLU A 301 -3.01 -12.70 -11.76
C GLU A 301 -3.34 -11.39 -12.51
N PRO A 302 -3.59 -10.29 -11.77
CA PRO A 302 -3.79 -8.97 -12.36
C PRO A 302 -2.50 -8.52 -13.07
N SER A 303 -2.60 -8.23 -14.35
CA SER A 303 -1.49 -7.72 -15.16
C SER A 303 -2.03 -6.88 -16.33
N MET A 304 -1.18 -6.52 -17.28
CA MET A 304 -1.58 -5.81 -18.49
C MET A 304 -1.95 -6.82 -19.59
N CYS A 305 -3.17 -6.72 -20.10
CA CYS A 305 -3.64 -7.47 -21.25
C CYS A 305 -4.07 -6.50 -22.36
N ASN A 306 -3.44 -6.58 -23.54
CA ASN A 306 -3.72 -5.69 -24.68
C ASN A 306 -3.73 -4.18 -24.34
N GLY A 307 -2.88 -3.76 -23.40
CA GLY A 307 -2.77 -2.37 -22.94
C GLY A 307 -3.74 -1.96 -21.83
N GLN A 308 -4.58 -2.87 -21.33
CA GLN A 308 -5.55 -2.62 -20.26
C GLN A 308 -5.26 -3.48 -19.03
N ARG A 309 -5.45 -2.93 -17.82
CA ARG A 309 -5.31 -3.69 -16.57
C ARG A 309 -6.41 -4.76 -16.48
N ALA A 310 -6.03 -6.02 -16.38
CA ALA A 310 -6.96 -7.15 -16.44
C ALA A 310 -6.50 -8.34 -15.59
N TYR A 311 -7.44 -9.15 -15.12
CA TYR A 311 -7.16 -10.51 -14.65
C TYR A 311 -6.77 -11.38 -15.84
N THR A 312 -5.54 -11.88 -15.87
CA THR A 312 -5.00 -12.61 -17.03
C THR A 312 -5.33 -14.10 -17.01
N LYS A 313 -5.75 -14.64 -15.86
CA LYS A 313 -6.21 -16.03 -15.70
C LYS A 313 -7.58 -16.10 -15.07
N VAL A 314 -8.33 -17.15 -15.43
CA VAL A 314 -9.61 -17.48 -14.84
C VAL A 314 -9.73 -18.99 -14.61
N ALA A 315 -10.24 -19.40 -13.45
CA ALA A 315 -10.50 -20.79 -13.12
C ALA A 315 -11.99 -21.00 -12.84
N TYR A 316 -12.49 -22.17 -13.24
CA TYR A 316 -13.88 -22.60 -13.05
C TYR A 316 -13.88 -23.94 -12.33
N PHE A 317 -14.72 -24.07 -11.30
CA PHE A 317 -14.95 -25.33 -10.61
C PHE A 317 -16.35 -25.40 -9.98
N PHE A 318 -16.85 -26.61 -9.79
CA PHE A 318 -18.16 -26.90 -9.23
C PHE A 318 -18.01 -27.58 -7.85
N PRO A 319 -18.08 -26.83 -6.72
CA PRO A 319 -17.89 -27.39 -5.38
C PRO A 319 -18.86 -28.53 -5.03
N GLY A 320 -20.10 -28.46 -5.53
CA GLY A 320 -21.12 -29.52 -5.36
C GLY A 320 -20.80 -30.83 -6.12
N LYS A 321 -19.77 -30.83 -6.97
CA LYS A 321 -19.24 -32.00 -7.68
C LYS A 321 -17.87 -32.44 -7.11
N SER A 322 -17.51 -31.95 -5.92
CA SER A 322 -16.22 -32.16 -5.25
C SER A 322 -15.01 -31.57 -5.97
N GLU A 323 -15.22 -30.61 -6.87
CA GLU A 323 -14.12 -29.85 -7.48
C GLU A 323 -13.67 -28.70 -6.56
N THR A 324 -12.39 -28.38 -6.64
CA THR A 324 -11.71 -27.30 -5.88
C THR A 324 -10.93 -26.41 -6.83
N PHE A 325 -10.39 -25.30 -6.34
CA PHE A 325 -9.48 -24.44 -7.12
C PHE A 325 -8.23 -25.20 -7.61
N GLU A 326 -7.67 -26.12 -6.82
CA GLU A 326 -6.49 -26.91 -7.21
C GLU A 326 -6.80 -27.96 -8.29
N SER A 327 -8.03 -28.47 -8.34
CA SER A 327 -8.51 -29.32 -9.42
C SER A 327 -9.17 -28.54 -10.57
N ALA A 328 -9.23 -27.21 -10.46
CA ALA A 328 -9.95 -26.38 -11.42
C ALA A 328 -9.20 -26.28 -12.74
N ARG A 329 -9.95 -26.20 -13.83
CA ARG A 329 -9.36 -25.91 -15.13
C ARG A 329 -9.08 -24.41 -15.24
N VAL A 330 -7.81 -24.04 -15.05
CA VAL A 330 -7.32 -22.69 -15.32
C VAL A 330 -7.29 -22.45 -16.84
N LEU A 331 -7.87 -21.33 -17.26
CA LEU A 331 -7.82 -20.81 -18.62
C LEU A 331 -7.06 -19.48 -18.64
N ASN A 332 -6.27 -19.26 -19.70
CA ASN A 332 -5.76 -17.94 -20.03
C ASN A 332 -6.96 -17.07 -20.47
N ALA A 333 -7.20 -15.98 -19.75
CA ALA A 333 -8.21 -14.97 -20.04
C ALA A 333 -7.64 -13.84 -20.91
N CYS A 334 -6.32 -13.66 -20.94
CA CYS A 334 -5.66 -12.79 -21.90
C CYS A 334 -5.40 -13.54 -23.21
N TRP A 335 -6.10 -13.14 -24.26
CA TRP A 335 -5.89 -13.60 -25.62
C TRP A 335 -5.20 -12.52 -26.46
N GLU A 336 -4.18 -12.93 -27.21
CA GLU A 336 -3.55 -12.15 -28.27
C GLU A 336 -4.56 -11.88 -29.40
N ARG A 337 -4.41 -10.74 -30.08
CA ARG A 337 -5.28 -10.30 -31.19
C ARG A 337 -4.73 -10.70 -32.55
#